data_AF-A0A521RTB9-F1
#
_entry.id   AF-A0A521RTB9-F1
#
_cell.length_a   1.000
_cell.length_b   1.000
_cell.length_c   1.000
_cell.angle_alpha   90.00
_cell.angle_beta   90.00
_cell.angle_gamma   90.00
#
_symmetry.space_group_name_H-M   'P 1'
#
loop_
_entity.id
_entity.type
_entity.pdbx_description
1 polymer ?
#
loop_
_entity_poly.entity_id
_entity_poly.type
_entity_poly.pdbx_seq_one_letter_code
_entity_poly.pdbx_strand_id
1 'polypeptide(L)'
;RCGAPLYECVPKIFSEAIAPETAQSLREMMAMAVIKGTSRKAFRMKRREASLRGITIGGKTGSLTGEDPPGKYSWFVGMAPMEDPEIAVAAMVINQPKWRIKASQVAKEGFAAYFQSENLRRLASQ
;
A
#
# COMPACT_ATOMS: atom_id res chain seq x y z
N ARG A 1 26.11 28.19 1.92
CA ARG A 1 25.87 28.49 0.49
C ARG A 1 24.56 27.81 0.11
N CYS A 2 23.49 28.57 -0.11
CA CYS A 2 22.22 28.00 -0.57
C CYS A 2 22.26 28.03 -2.10
N GLY A 3 22.38 26.87 -2.73
CA GLY A 3 22.29 26.76 -4.18
C GLY A 3 20.85 26.92 -4.64
N ALA A 4 20.64 27.57 -5.78
CA ALA A 4 19.34 27.59 -6.43
C ALA A 4 18.97 26.19 -6.92
N PRO A 5 17.70 25.76 -6.84
CA PRO A 5 17.28 24.46 -7.34
C PRO A 5 17.48 24.39 -8.86
N LEU A 6 18.24 23.38 -9.32
CA LEU A 6 18.46 23.13 -10.75
C LEU A 6 17.33 22.32 -11.38
N TYR A 7 16.59 21.58 -10.56
CA TYR A 7 15.52 20.71 -10.99
C TYR A 7 14.46 20.63 -9.90
N GLU A 8 13.20 20.71 -10.31
CA GLU A 8 12.03 20.46 -9.48
C GLU A 8 11.16 19.44 -10.19
N CYS A 9 10.79 18.38 -9.48
CA CYS A 9 9.99 17.30 -10.05
C CYS A 9 8.52 17.71 -10.01
N VAL A 10 7.92 17.94 -11.18
CA VAL A 10 6.50 18.26 -11.31
C VAL A 10 5.75 17.02 -11.80
N PRO A 11 4.68 16.58 -11.11
CA PRO A 11 3.87 15.44 -11.54
C PRO A 11 3.32 15.64 -12.95
N LYS A 12 3.49 14.62 -13.81
CA LYS A 12 2.95 14.62 -15.18
C LYS A 12 2.11 13.37 -15.38
N ILE A 13 0.87 13.55 -15.80
CA ILE A 13 -0.03 12.45 -16.16
C ILE A 13 0.50 11.79 -17.43
N PHE A 14 0.70 10.47 -17.39
CA PHE A 14 1.13 9.69 -18.56
C PHE A 14 -0.06 9.35 -19.46
N SER A 15 -1.11 8.74 -18.90
CA SER A 15 -2.34 8.38 -19.62
C SER A 15 -3.47 8.06 -18.64
N GLU A 16 -4.72 8.16 -19.09
CA GLU A 16 -5.87 7.60 -18.40
C GLU A 16 -6.13 6.18 -18.90
N ALA A 17 -5.86 5.17 -18.07
CA ALA A 17 -5.98 3.76 -18.45
C ALA A 17 -7.44 3.26 -18.44
N ILE A 18 -8.27 3.84 -17.57
CA ILE A 18 -9.67 3.47 -17.35
C ILE A 18 -10.47 4.72 -16.98
N ALA A 19 -11.78 4.69 -17.26
CA ALA A 19 -12.68 5.78 -16.90
C ALA A 19 -12.76 5.98 -15.36
N PRO A 20 -12.99 7.22 -14.89
CA PRO A 20 -13.08 7.55 -13.47
C PRO A 20 -14.10 6.69 -12.68
N GLU A 21 -15.24 6.38 -13.28
CA GLU A 21 -16.31 5.58 -12.65
C GLU A 21 -15.88 4.13 -12.45
N THR A 22 -15.10 3.60 -13.41
CA THR A 22 -14.50 2.26 -13.32
C THR A 22 -13.44 2.24 -12.22
N ALA A 23 -12.62 3.30 -12.12
CA ALA A 23 -11.61 3.42 -11.07
C ALA A 23 -12.24 3.50 -9.67
N GLN A 24 -13.34 4.24 -9.52
CA GLN A 24 -14.13 4.31 -8.27
C GLN A 24 -14.67 2.92 -7.89
N SER A 25 -15.29 2.22 -8.83
CA SER A 25 -15.82 0.87 -8.58
C SER A 25 -14.71 -0.12 -8.22
N LEU A 26 -13.55 -0.01 -8.87
CA LEU A 26 -12.37 -0.81 -8.57
C LEU A 26 -11.84 -0.55 -7.16
N ARG A 27 -11.84 0.71 -6.72
CA ARG A 27 -11.44 1.08 -5.36
C ARG A 27 -12.32 0.38 -4.32
N GLU A 28 -13.64 0.42 -4.50
CA GLU A 28 -14.58 -0.25 -3.59
C GLU A 28 -14.33 -1.77 -3.52
N MET A 29 -14.11 -2.42 -4.67
CA MET A 29 -13.75 -3.84 -4.72
C MET A 29 -12.43 -4.14 -4.01
N MET A 30 -11.42 -3.27 -4.16
CA MET A 30 -10.12 -3.40 -3.50
C MET A 30 -10.24 -3.28 -1.97
N ALA A 31 -11.09 -2.38 -1.47
CA ALA A 31 -11.38 -2.28 -0.04
C ALA A 31 -11.99 -3.60 0.48
N MET A 32 -12.95 -4.16 -0.25
CA MET A 32 -13.59 -5.43 0.11
C MET A 32 -12.62 -6.62 0.13
N ALA A 33 -11.63 -6.64 -0.76
CA ALA A 33 -10.59 -7.68 -0.79
C ALA A 33 -9.69 -7.66 0.47
N VAL A 34 -9.52 -6.50 1.10
CA VAL A 34 -8.80 -6.37 2.37
C VAL A 34 -9.72 -6.69 3.55
N ILE A 35 -10.98 -6.25 3.54
CA ILE A 35 -11.92 -6.44 4.66
C ILE A 35 -12.37 -7.91 4.78
N LYS A 36 -12.74 -8.54 3.65
CA LYS A 36 -13.33 -9.90 3.62
C LYS A 36 -12.44 -10.93 2.93
N GLY A 37 -11.41 -10.51 2.20
CA GLY A 37 -10.62 -11.38 1.36
C GLY A 37 -9.31 -11.89 1.97
N THR A 38 -8.40 -12.27 1.07
CA THR A 38 -7.14 -12.98 1.38
C THR A 38 -6.15 -12.15 2.20
N SER A 39 -6.28 -10.82 2.19
CA SER A 39 -5.43 -9.90 2.96
C SER A 39 -5.97 -9.59 4.35
N ARG A 40 -7.19 -10.00 4.69
CA ARG A 40 -7.85 -9.67 5.95
C ARG A 40 -6.99 -9.92 7.18
N LYS A 41 -6.24 -11.03 7.21
CA LYS A 41 -5.38 -11.37 8.36
C LYS A 41 -4.22 -10.39 8.55
N ALA A 42 -3.67 -9.84 7.48
CA ALA A 42 -2.56 -8.89 7.55
C ALA A 42 -3.04 -7.54 8.07
N PHE A 43 -4.19 -7.07 7.60
CA PHE A 43 -4.75 -5.76 7.95
C PHE A 43 -5.76 -5.81 9.10
N ARG A 44 -5.90 -6.96 9.77
CA ARG A 44 -6.73 -7.05 10.97
C ARG A 44 -6.04 -6.28 12.08
N MET A 45 -6.64 -5.15 12.40
CA MET A 45 -6.15 -4.17 13.37
C MET A 45 -5.66 -4.82 14.67
N LYS A 46 -4.38 -4.64 14.98
CA LYS A 46 -3.82 -4.97 16.30
C LYS A 46 -3.72 -3.73 17.16
N ARG A 47 -3.77 -3.90 18.48
CA ARG A 47 -3.70 -2.81 19.47
C ARG A 47 -2.47 -1.88 19.31
N ARG A 48 -1.40 -2.35 18.65
CA ARG A 48 -0.15 -1.62 18.36
C ARG A 48 -0.17 -0.80 17.07
N GLU A 49 -1.23 -0.87 16.26
CA GLU A 49 -1.30 -0.25 14.93
C GLU A 49 -2.18 1.01 14.95
N ALA A 50 -1.91 1.92 15.91
CA ALA A 50 -2.69 3.14 16.10
C ALA A 50 -2.63 4.09 14.89
N SER A 51 -1.53 4.08 14.12
CA SER A 51 -1.35 4.93 12.94
C SER A 51 -2.30 4.59 11.77
N LEU A 52 -2.86 3.37 11.75
CA LEU A 52 -3.81 2.94 10.71
C LEU A 52 -5.27 3.04 11.17
N ARG A 53 -5.54 3.65 12.34
CA ARG A 53 -6.88 3.76 12.89
C ARG A 53 -7.75 4.68 12.05
N GLY A 54 -8.90 4.16 11.61
CA GLY A 54 -9.86 4.91 10.80
C GLY A 54 -9.44 5.05 9.33
N ILE A 55 -8.34 4.41 8.91
CA ILE A 55 -7.86 4.48 7.54
C ILE A 55 -8.39 3.28 6.76
N THR A 56 -9.22 3.53 5.75
CA THR A 56 -9.67 2.48 4.83
C THR A 56 -8.52 2.11 3.89
N ILE A 57 -8.08 0.86 3.94
CA ILE A 57 -7.02 0.33 3.07
C ILE A 57 -7.65 -0.65 2.09
N GLY A 58 -7.40 -0.46 0.80
CA GLY A 58 -7.78 -1.40 -0.25
C GLY A 58 -6.57 -1.92 -1.00
N GLY A 59 -6.67 -3.14 -1.50
CA GLY A 59 -5.59 -3.74 -2.24
C GLY A 59 -5.91 -5.09 -2.81
N LYS A 60 -5.03 -5.58 -3.66
CA LYS A 60 -5.10 -6.89 -4.28
C LYS A 60 -3.86 -7.69 -3.98
N THR A 61 -4.08 -8.98 -3.72
CA THR A 61 -3.00 -9.97 -3.58
C THR A 61 -2.75 -10.69 -4.89
N GLY A 62 -1.49 -11.08 -5.08
CA GLY A 62 -1.06 -12.05 -6.08
C GLY A 62 -0.23 -13.15 -5.43
N SER A 63 -0.11 -14.29 -6.10
CA SER A 63 0.88 -15.31 -5.74
C SER A 63 1.34 -16.06 -6.97
N LEU A 64 2.64 -16.30 -7.07
CA LEU A 64 3.27 -17.08 -8.15
C LEU A 64 4.32 -18.01 -7.52
N THR A 65 4.55 -19.17 -8.10
CA THR A 65 5.77 -19.94 -7.83
C THR A 65 6.68 -19.72 -9.03
N GLY A 66 7.93 -19.32 -8.77
CA GLY A 66 8.90 -19.02 -9.82
C GLY A 66 10.24 -19.65 -9.47
N GLU A 67 11.11 -19.71 -10.48
CA GLU A 67 12.42 -20.38 -10.41
C GLU A 67 13.59 -19.39 -10.44
N ASP A 68 13.35 -18.08 -10.60
CA ASP A 68 14.40 -17.06 -10.72
C ASP A 68 14.08 -15.76 -9.94
N PRO A 69 14.52 -15.64 -8.67
CA PRO A 69 15.08 -16.70 -7.84
C PRO A 69 14.01 -17.71 -7.38
N PRO A 70 14.38 -18.98 -7.12
CA PRO A 70 13.40 -20.01 -6.80
C PRO A 70 12.66 -19.71 -5.50
N GLY A 71 11.32 -19.84 -5.54
CA GLY A 71 10.49 -19.68 -4.36
C GLY A 71 9.02 -19.33 -4.64
N LYS A 72 8.29 -19.07 -3.55
CA LYS A 72 6.93 -18.53 -3.60
C LYS A 72 6.95 -17.02 -3.56
N TYR A 73 6.51 -16.43 -4.65
CA TYR A 73 6.31 -15.01 -4.82
C TYR A 73 4.94 -14.68 -4.25
N SER A 74 4.92 -13.78 -3.28
CA SER A 74 3.71 -13.15 -2.79
C SER A 74 3.75 -11.68 -3.16
N TRP A 75 2.62 -11.14 -3.59
CA TRP A 75 2.50 -9.78 -4.09
C TRP A 75 1.34 -9.11 -3.37
N PHE A 76 1.49 -7.83 -3.08
CA PHE A 76 0.40 -6.97 -2.67
C PHE A 76 0.57 -5.61 -3.33
N VAL A 77 -0.51 -5.10 -3.92
CA VAL A 77 -0.60 -3.72 -4.39
C VAL A 77 -1.85 -3.12 -3.78
N GLY A 78 -1.74 -1.95 -3.17
CA GLY A 78 -2.87 -1.28 -2.55
C GLY A 78 -2.67 0.22 -2.42
N MET A 79 -3.71 0.88 -1.96
CA MET A 79 -3.72 2.32 -1.71
C MET A 79 -4.52 2.64 -0.45
N ALA A 80 -4.28 3.82 0.12
CA ALA A 80 -4.96 4.30 1.31
C ALA A 80 -4.86 5.83 1.44
N PRO A 81 -5.86 6.51 2.05
CA PRO A 81 -7.24 6.05 2.25
C PRO A 81 -7.93 5.62 0.94
N MET A 82 -9.10 4.96 1.00
CA MET A 82 -9.78 4.54 -0.25
C MET A 82 -10.68 5.63 -0.82
N GLU A 83 -11.11 6.55 0.03
CA GLU A 83 -11.97 7.68 -0.28
C GLU A 83 -11.17 8.80 -0.97
N ASP A 84 -9.97 9.08 -0.47
CA ASP A 84 -9.00 10.03 -1.04
C ASP A 84 -7.57 9.48 -0.90
N PRO A 85 -7.06 8.69 -1.86
CA PRO A 85 -5.79 8.00 -1.72
C PRO A 85 -4.58 8.95 -1.63
N GLU A 86 -3.90 8.94 -0.47
CA GLU A 86 -2.68 9.69 -0.22
C GLU A 86 -1.41 8.91 -0.64
N ILE A 87 -1.45 7.57 -0.56
CA ILE A 87 -0.31 6.71 -0.89
C ILE A 87 -0.75 5.41 -1.58
N ALA A 88 0.05 4.95 -2.54
CA ALA A 88 0.01 3.61 -3.10
C ALA A 88 1.27 2.81 -2.70
N VAL A 89 1.09 1.54 -2.35
CA VAL A 89 2.17 0.63 -1.92
C VAL A 89 2.12 -0.65 -2.75
N ALA A 90 3.24 -0.98 -3.38
CA ALA A 90 3.49 -2.27 -4.02
C ALA A 90 4.60 -3.00 -3.26
N ALA A 91 4.34 -4.25 -2.88
CA ALA A 91 5.31 -5.10 -2.20
C ALA A 91 5.35 -6.48 -2.86
N MET A 92 6.55 -7.02 -3.03
CA MET A 92 6.80 -8.39 -3.45
C MET A 92 7.75 -9.04 -2.45
N VAL A 93 7.41 -10.26 -2.03
CA VAL A 93 8.29 -11.09 -1.18
C VAL A 93 8.38 -12.46 -1.80
N ILE A 94 9.61 -12.91 -2.02
CA ILE A 94 9.93 -14.27 -2.46
C ILE A 94 10.37 -15.07 -1.24
N ASN A 95 9.60 -16.09 -0.87
CA ASN A 95 9.97 -17.02 0.21
C ASN A 95 10.39 -18.36 -0.38
N GLN A 96 11.52 -18.88 0.09
CA GLN A 96 11.86 -20.30 -0.03
C GLN A 96 10.90 -21.17 0.86
N PRO A 97 10.97 -22.51 0.84
CA PRO A 97 9.98 -23.37 1.52
C PRO A 97 9.71 -23.07 3.00
N LYS A 98 10.66 -22.46 3.73
CA LYS A 98 10.44 -21.93 5.08
C LYS A 98 9.84 -20.51 5.02
N TRP A 99 8.51 -20.41 5.06
CA TRP A 99 7.79 -19.13 5.02
C TRP A 99 7.89 -18.32 6.32
N ARG A 100 8.21 -17.02 6.21
CA ARG A 100 8.27 -16.10 7.37
C ARG A 100 7.31 -14.92 7.27
N ILE A 101 7.20 -14.28 6.10
CA ILE A 101 6.38 -13.08 5.90
C ILE A 101 5.72 -13.07 4.51
N LYS A 102 4.53 -12.48 4.39
CA LYS A 102 3.85 -12.24 3.10
C LYS A 102 3.98 -10.78 2.70
N ALA A 103 3.92 -10.50 1.40
CA ALA A 103 3.93 -9.13 0.88
C ALA A 103 2.86 -8.22 1.48
N SER A 104 1.66 -8.74 1.80
CA SER A 104 0.62 -7.95 2.46
C SER A 104 1.03 -7.46 3.86
N GLN A 105 1.89 -8.19 4.57
CA GLN A 105 2.44 -7.74 5.85
C GLN A 105 3.46 -6.63 5.63
N VAL A 106 4.34 -6.75 4.64
CA VAL A 106 5.31 -5.70 4.28
C VAL A 106 4.58 -4.42 3.86
N ALA A 107 3.55 -4.54 3.02
CA ALA A 107 2.76 -3.40 2.59
C ALA A 107 2.06 -2.70 3.76
N LYS A 108 1.54 -3.46 4.73
CA LYS A 108 0.95 -2.91 5.96
C LYS A 108 1.97 -2.08 6.75
N GLU A 109 3.22 -2.55 6.90
CA GLU A 109 4.26 -1.76 7.55
C GLU A 109 4.58 -0.47 6.76
N GLY A 110 4.56 -0.52 5.42
CA GLY A 110 4.70 0.66 4.56
C GLY A 110 3.61 1.71 4.81
N PHE A 111 2.34 1.30 4.81
CA PHE A 111 1.23 2.20 5.16
C PHE A 111 1.37 2.73 6.59
N ALA A 112 1.70 1.87 7.56
CA ALA A 112 1.82 2.28 8.95
C ALA A 112 2.90 3.34 9.15
N ALA A 113 4.05 3.17 8.49
CA ALA A 113 5.16 4.13 8.51
C ALA A 113 4.76 5.47 7.88
N TYR A 114 4.09 5.44 6.72
CA TYR A 114 3.60 6.65 6.05
C TYR A 114 2.67 7.46 6.95
N PHE A 115 1.57 6.86 7.44
CA PHE A 115 0.59 7.57 8.25
C PHE A 115 1.10 7.94 9.64
N GLN A 116 2.05 7.19 10.19
CA GLN A 116 2.74 7.62 11.40
C GLN A 116 3.54 8.91 11.14
N SER A 117 4.27 8.99 10.03
CA SER A 117 5.03 10.19 9.67
C SER A 117 4.15 11.39 9.37
N GLU A 118 3.03 11.20 8.68
CA GLU A 118 2.07 12.28 8.38
C GLU A 118 1.36 12.79 9.63
N ASN A 119 0.96 11.90 10.55
CA ASN A 119 0.40 12.31 11.84
C ASN A 119 1.40 13.15 12.65
N LEU A 120 2.69 12.78 12.65
CA LEU A 120 3.73 13.58 13.32
C LEU A 120 3.94 14.94 12.66
N ARG A 121 3.92 15.01 11.32
CA ARG A 121 4.02 16.28 10.57
C ARG A 121 2.85 17.20 10.89
N ARG A 122 1.62 16.67 10.88
CA ARG A 122 0.39 17.42 11.21
C ARG A 122 0.40 17.96 12.64
N LEU A 123 0.96 17.21 13.60
CA LEU A 123 1.13 17.67 14.99
C LEU A 123 2.21 18.76 15.12
N ALA A 124 3.29 18.70 14.34
CA ALA A 124 4.36 19.69 14.37
C ALA A 124 3.99 21.01 13.66
N SER A 125 2.96 21.00 12.81
CA SER A 125 2.43 22.18 12.13
C SER A 125 1.30 22.92 12.88
N GLN A 126 0.91 22.43 14.06
CA GLN A 126 -0.05 23.07 14.98
C GLN A 126 0.69 23.81 16.09
#